data_AF-A0ABC8QX83-F1
#
_entry.id   AF-A0ABC8QX83-F1
#
_cell.length_a   1.000
_cell.length_b   1.000
_cell.length_c   1.000
_cell.angle_alpha   90.00
_cell.angle_beta   90.00
_cell.angle_gamma   90.00
#
_symmetry.space_group_name_H-M   'P 1'
#
loop_
_entity.id
_entity.type
_entity.pdbx_description
1 polymer ?
#
loop_
_entity_poly.entity_id
_entity_poly.type
_entity_poly.pdbx_seq_one_letter_code
_entity_poly.pdbx_strand_id
1 'polypeptide(L)'
;MPALGVQLETHYGSRKIIRRFVPISKILKPVLNECVTPVTCYWSLSLIVGGEDELTLVFKELNPPVKMLVPIWKALCAAIDSKGIPHSSTRKKFCHHSTPVR
;
A
#
# COMPACT_ATOMS: atom_id res chain seq x y z
N MET A 1 -2.59 -9.28 -23.78
CA MET A 1 -2.72 -9.88 -22.44
C MET A 1 -3.52 -8.94 -21.56
N PRO A 2 -4.40 -9.43 -20.67
CA PRO A 2 -4.98 -8.57 -19.63
C PRO A 2 -3.84 -7.94 -18.82
N ALA A 3 -3.96 -6.65 -18.51
CA ALA A 3 -2.96 -6.01 -17.65
C ALA A 3 -3.05 -6.63 -16.25
N LEU A 4 -1.98 -7.28 -15.78
CA LEU A 4 -1.86 -7.72 -14.39
C LEU A 4 -1.75 -6.48 -13.49
N GLY A 5 -2.40 -6.48 -12.34
CA GLY A 5 -2.36 -5.34 -11.42
C GLY A 5 -3.18 -5.56 -10.16
N VAL A 6 -3.31 -4.50 -9.37
CA VAL A 6 -4.06 -4.48 -8.12
C VAL A 6 -5.34 -3.70 -8.33
N GLN A 7 -6.49 -4.32 -8.04
CA GLN A 7 -7.77 -3.64 -8.00
C GLN A 7 -8.09 -3.26 -6.55
N LEU A 8 -8.14 -1.96 -6.28
CA LEU A 8 -8.57 -1.41 -5.00
C LEU A 8 -10.07 -1.12 -5.08
N GLU A 9 -10.84 -1.75 -4.19
CA GLU A 9 -12.27 -1.50 -4.07
C GLU A 9 -12.62 -1.03 -2.67
N THR A 10 -13.43 0.02 -2.57
CA THR A 10 -14.04 0.47 -1.32
C THR A 10 -15.55 0.35 -1.44
N HIS A 11 -16.13 -0.48 -0.57
CA HIS A 11 -17.56 -0.74 -0.51
C HIS A 11 -18.13 0.06 0.67
N TYR A 12 -18.99 1.02 0.36
CA TYR A 12 -19.66 1.84 1.37
C TYR A 12 -20.99 1.20 1.78
N GLY A 13 -21.43 1.44 3.02
CA GLY A 13 -22.75 0.98 3.50
C GLY A 13 -23.91 1.48 2.64
N SER A 14 -23.73 2.61 1.93
CA SER A 14 -24.65 3.17 0.94
C SER A 14 -24.72 2.41 -0.39
N ARG A 15 -24.07 1.23 -0.51
CA ARG A 15 -23.87 0.45 -1.75
C ARG A 15 -23.04 1.15 -2.83
N LYS A 16 -22.50 2.33 -2.55
CA LYS A 16 -21.51 2.97 -3.42
C LYS A 16 -20.24 2.12 -3.43
N ILE A 17 -19.71 1.84 -4.62
CA ILE A 17 -18.43 1.14 -4.79
C ILE A 17 -17.48 2.07 -5.54
N ILE A 18 -16.34 2.38 -4.93
CA ILE A 18 -15.26 3.10 -5.61
C ILE A 18 -14.20 2.08 -5.99
N ARG A 19 -13.81 2.08 -7.27
CA ARG A 19 -12.80 1.17 -7.82
C ARG A 19 -11.63 1.96 -8.37
N ARG A 20 -10.42 1.47 -8.14
CA ARG A 20 -9.19 1.98 -8.75
C ARG A 20 -8.28 0.83 -9.10
N PHE A 21 -7.95 0.71 -10.38
CA PHE A 21 -7.00 -0.28 -10.86
C PHE A 21 -5.60 0.33 -10.98
N VAL A 22 -4.61 -0.33 -10.40
CA VAL A 22 -3.19 0.07 -10.50
C VAL A 22 -2.43 -1.04 -11.23
N PRO A 23 -1.93 -0.78 -12.45
CA PRO A 23 -1.15 -1.75 -13.20
C PRO A 23 0.08 -2.19 -12.40
N ILE A 24 0.39 -3.49 -12.41
CA ILE A 24 1.53 -4.04 -11.66
C ILE A 24 2.80 -3.28 -12.04
N SER A 25 2.99 -2.96 -13.34
CA SER A 25 4.15 -2.23 -13.89
C SER A 25 4.40 -0.87 -13.23
N LYS A 26 3.34 -0.20 -12.75
CA LYS A 26 3.44 1.09 -12.06
C LYS A 26 3.70 0.94 -10.56
N ILE A 27 3.45 -0.23 -9.97
CA ILE A 27 3.72 -0.44 -8.55
C ILE A 27 5.22 -0.68 -8.37
N LEU A 28 5.86 0.25 -7.66
CA LEU A 28 7.28 0.17 -7.33
C LEU A 28 7.50 -0.72 -6.11
N LYS A 29 6.67 -0.55 -5.07
CA LYS A 29 6.79 -1.32 -3.82
C LYS A 29 5.51 -1.20 -2.97
N PRO A 30 5.10 -2.28 -2.28
CA PRO A 30 4.10 -2.19 -1.21
C PRO A 30 4.78 -1.87 0.12
N VAL A 31 4.17 -1.02 0.95
CA VAL A 31 4.74 -0.53 2.21
C VAL A 31 3.75 -0.70 3.35
N LEU A 32 4.20 -1.34 4.42
CA LEU A 32 3.52 -1.32 5.72
C LEU A 32 4.05 -0.13 6.52
N ASN A 33 3.18 0.84 6.77
CA ASN A 33 3.49 2.02 7.57
C ASN A 33 2.95 1.84 8.98
N GLU A 34 3.81 2.04 9.97
CA GLU A 34 3.40 2.25 11.34
C GLU A 34 3.04 3.73 11.52
N CYS A 35 1.77 4.01 11.78
CA CYS A 35 1.24 5.33 11.99
C CYS A 35 1.08 5.56 13.50
N VAL A 36 1.87 6.47 14.04
CA VAL A 36 1.85 6.82 15.46
C VAL A 36 1.14 8.16 15.64
N THR A 37 0.16 8.18 16.54
CA THR A 37 -0.49 9.39 17.04
C THR A 37 -0.25 9.46 18.56
N PRO A 38 -0.49 10.61 19.22
CA PRO A 38 -0.27 10.73 20.66
C PRO A 38 -1.01 9.70 21.52
N VAL A 39 -2.13 9.16 21.00
CA VAL A 39 -3.04 8.27 21.74
C VAL A 39 -3.12 6.86 21.16
N THR A 40 -2.72 6.65 19.91
CA THR A 40 -2.85 5.34 19.24
C THR A 40 -1.70 5.07 18.29
N CYS A 41 -1.33 3.80 18.14
CA CYS A 41 -0.51 3.30 17.04
C CYS A 41 -1.37 2.37 16.19
N TYR A 42 -1.35 2.57 14.88
CA TYR A 42 -2.02 1.70 13.92
C TYR A 42 -1.14 1.44 12.71
N TRP A 43 -1.47 0.43 11.92
CA TRP A 43 -0.75 0.09 10.71
C TRP A 43 -1.60 0.40 9.49
N SER A 44 -0.98 0.96 8.45
CA SER A 44 -1.59 1.12 7.13
C SER A 44 -0.77 0.40 6.07
N LEU A 45 -1.44 -0.12 5.04
CA LEU A 45 -0.79 -0.70 3.87
C LEU A 45 -0.98 0.26 2.70
N SER A 46 0.13 0.64 2.07
CA SER A 46 0.15 1.57 0.94
C SER A 46 0.97 1.01 -0.23
N LEU A 47 0.72 1.52 -1.43
CA LEU A 47 1.49 1.27 -2.63
C LEU A 47 2.27 2.54 -3.00
N ILE A 48 3.56 2.39 -3.26
CA ILE A 48 4.34 3.39 -4.00
C ILE A 48 4.07 3.15 -5.48
N VAL A 49 3.43 4.13 -6.13
CA VAL A 49 3.06 4.05 -7.54
C VAL A 49 3.90 5.06 -8.32
N GLY A 50 4.58 4.59 -9.38
CA GLY A 50 5.41 5.44 -10.24
C GLY A 50 4.57 6.47 -10.98
N GLY A 51 4.97 7.74 -10.87
CA GLY A 51 4.24 8.89 -11.44
C GLY A 51 3.12 9.41 -10.54
N GLU A 52 3.03 8.95 -9.28
CA GLU A 52 2.15 9.54 -8.27
C GLU A 52 3.02 10.11 -7.13
N ASP A 53 2.65 11.31 -6.67
CA ASP A 53 3.39 12.01 -5.61
C ASP A 53 3.01 11.53 -4.21
N GLU A 54 1.83 10.91 -4.07
CA GLU A 54 1.29 10.41 -2.82
C GLU A 54 1.29 8.88 -2.74
N LEU A 55 1.38 8.36 -1.52
CA LEU A 55 1.18 6.94 -1.26
C LEU A 55 -0.28 6.55 -1.52
N THR A 56 -0.50 5.55 -2.38
CA THR A 56 -1.85 5.02 -2.59
C THR A 56 -2.20 4.03 -1.47
N LEU A 57 -3.06 4.46 -0.55
CA LEU A 57 -3.60 3.60 0.52
C LEU A 57 -4.41 2.44 -0.07
N VAL A 58 -4.15 1.22 0.41
CA VAL A 58 -4.92 0.02 0.05
C VAL A 58 -6.27 0.01 0.78
N PHE A 59 -6.29 0.50 2.02
CA PHE A 59 -7.49 0.67 2.83
C PHE A 59 -7.60 2.15 3.21
N LYS A 60 -8.66 2.83 2.75
CA LYS A 60 -8.81 4.29 2.94
C LYS A 60 -9.30 4.67 4.34
N GLU A 61 -10.39 4.04 4.77
CA GLU A 61 -11.13 4.41 5.98
C GLU A 61 -11.03 3.34 7.07
N LEU A 62 -10.25 2.29 6.83
CA LEU A 62 -10.07 1.17 7.74
C LEU A 62 -8.60 1.06 8.12
N ASN A 63 -8.37 0.69 9.38
CA ASN A 63 -7.06 0.32 9.91
C ASN A 63 -7.07 -1.16 10.31
N PRO A 64 -7.03 -2.11 9.35
CA PRO A 64 -7.05 -3.52 9.67
C PRO A 64 -5.87 -3.89 10.59
N PRO A 65 -6.06 -4.87 11.49
CA PRO A 65 -4.96 -5.36 12.31
C PRO A 65 -3.77 -5.82 11.45
N VAL A 66 -2.55 -5.58 11.94
CA VAL A 66 -1.30 -5.90 11.21
C VAL A 66 -1.22 -7.37 10.78
N LYS A 67 -1.82 -8.29 11.55
CA LYS A 67 -1.93 -9.72 11.22
C LYS A 67 -2.68 -10.00 9.91
N MET A 68 -3.58 -9.10 9.49
CA MET A 68 -4.26 -9.17 8.19
C MET A 68 -3.46 -8.47 7.09
N LEU A 69 -2.77 -7.37 7.41
CA LEU A 69 -2.00 -6.61 6.43
C LEU A 69 -0.73 -7.34 5.97
N VAL A 70 -0.06 -8.08 6.86
CA VAL A 70 1.21 -8.77 6.56
C VAL A 70 1.06 -9.82 5.45
N PRO A 71 0.07 -10.74 5.48
CA PRO A 71 -0.15 -11.68 4.37
C PRO A 71 -0.39 -10.98 3.02
N ILE A 72 -1.19 -9.91 3.01
CA ILE A 72 -1.50 -9.13 1.80
C ILE A 72 -0.23 -8.47 1.27
N TRP A 73 0.55 -7.83 2.15
CA TRP A 73 1.83 -7.22 1.80
C TRP A 73 2.80 -8.23 1.20
N LYS A 74 2.92 -9.44 1.78
CA LYS A 74 3.77 -10.51 1.25
C LYS A 74 3.32 -10.96 -0.14
N ALA A 75 2.02 -11.15 -0.35
CA ALA A 75 1.47 -11.52 -1.65
C ALA A 75 1.75 -10.45 -2.72
N LEU A 76 1.63 -9.16 -2.35
CA LEU A 76 1.99 -8.04 -3.22
C LEU A 76 3.48 -8.03 -3.56
N CYS A 77 4.37 -8.23 -2.57
CA CYS A 77 5.80 -8.34 -2.82
C CYS A 77 6.10 -9.45 -3.82
N ALA A 78 5.58 -10.66 -3.59
CA ALA A 78 5.81 -11.81 -4.48
C ALA A 78 5.29 -11.56 -5.91
N ALA A 79 4.14 -10.91 -6.05
CA ALA A 79 3.57 -10.56 -7.36
C ALA A 79 4.37 -9.46 -8.10
N ILE A 80 5.10 -8.62 -7.38
CA ILE A 80 5.94 -7.57 -7.96
C ILE A 80 7.34 -8.11 -8.28
N ASP A 81 7.91 -8.95 -7.41
CA ASP A 81 9.24 -9.54 -7.59
C ASP A 81 9.28 -10.57 -8.73
N SER A 82 8.15 -11.23 -9.03
CA SER A 82 8.01 -12.11 -10.19
C SER A 82 8.15 -11.40 -11.54
N LYS A 83 8.30 -10.06 -11.55
CA LYS A 83 8.60 -9.27 -12.76
C LYS A 83 10.00 -9.48 -13.36
N GLY A 84 10.89 -10.25 -12.73
CA GLY A 84 12.15 -10.67 -13.36
C GLY A 84 13.12 -9.53 -13.71
N ILE A 85 13.68 -8.85 -12.69
CA ILE A 85 14.90 -8.04 -12.82
C ILE A 85 15.87 -8.43 -11.68
N PRO A 86 17.19 -8.62 -11.95
CA PRO A 86 18.14 -9.08 -10.94
C PRO A 86 18.28 -8.12 -9.76
N HIS A 87 18.37 -8.73 -8.60
CA HIS A 87 18.44 -8.19 -7.25
C HIS A 87 19.51 -7.09 -7.08
N SER A 88 19.09 -5.86 -6.72
CA SER A 88 19.87 -5.00 -5.82
C SER A 88 18.93 -4.47 -4.73
N SER A 89 18.64 -5.37 -3.78
CA SER A 89 17.83 -5.09 -2.61
C SER A 89 18.44 -3.94 -1.79
N THR A 90 17.89 -2.73 -1.90
CA THR A 90 18.03 -1.70 -0.86
C THR A 90 16.72 -1.61 -0.10
N ARG A 91 16.67 -2.28 1.05
CA ARG A 91 15.51 -2.33 1.95
C ARG A 91 15.41 -1.01 2.73
N LYS A 92 15.00 0.08 2.08
CA LYS A 92 14.69 1.34 2.79
C LYS A 92 13.36 1.19 3.53
N LYS A 93 13.39 1.31 4.86
CA LYS A 93 12.22 1.57 5.70
C LYS A 93 11.95 3.08 5.61
N PHE A 94 10.78 3.45 5.08
CA PHE A 94 10.33 4.84 5.13
C PHE A 94 9.44 4.98 6.36
N CYS A 95 9.87 5.81 7.31
CA CYS A 95 9.04 6.26 8.43
C CYS A 95 8.72 7.73 8.17
N HIS A 96 7.46 8.05 7.87
CA HIS A 96 7.01 9.44 7.85
C HIS A 96 6.97 9.96 9.28
N HIS A 97 7.85 10.90 9.60
CA HIS A 97 7.71 11.71 10.81
C HIS A 97 6.77 12.86 10.45
N SER A 98 5.54 12.81 10.94
CA SER A 98 4.65 13.97 10.89
C SER A 98 5.20 15.01 11.87
N THR A 99 5.83 16.07 11.36
CA THR A 99 6.16 17.24 12.19
C THR A 99 4.87 17.91 12.65
N PRO A 100 4.70 18.19 13.96
CA PRO A 100 3.56 18.95 14.44
C PRO A 100 3.67 20.38 13.92
N VAL A 101 2.61 20.85 13.28
CA VAL A 101 2.42 22.27 12.92
C VAL A 101 2.30 23.04 14.24
N ARG A 102 3.19 24.03 14.44
CA ARG A 102 3.15 24.95 15.59
C ARG A 102 2.01 25.93 15.46
#